data_AF-A0A3N5ND56-F1
#
_entry.id   AF-A0A3N5ND56-F1
#
_cell.length_a   1.000
_cell.length_b   1.000
_cell.length_c   1.000
_cell.angle_alpha   90.00
_cell.angle_beta   90.00
_cell.angle_gamma   90.00
#
_symmetry.space_group_name_H-M   'P 1'
#
loop_
_entity.id
_entity.type
_entity.pdbx_description
1 polymer ?
#
loop_
_entity_poly.entity_id
_entity_poly.type
_entity_poly.pdbx_seq_one_letter_code
_entity_poly.pdbx_strand_id
1 'polypeptide(L)'
;MAKVAREMVERAGVNVDELLELLIRNAAAELTTFYYYTILRVNLIGLEGEGIKEIAETARIEDRNHFEALVPRIYELGGELPANMKDF
;
A
#
# COMPACT_ATOMS: atom_id res chain seq x y z
N MET A 1 -4.47 -18.44 12.63
CA MET A 1 -5.21 -17.97 11.44
C MET A 1 -4.34 -17.93 10.20
N ALA A 2 -3.15 -17.31 10.24
CA ALA A 2 -2.27 -17.17 9.07
C ALA A 2 -1.96 -18.49 8.33
N LYS A 3 -1.65 -19.56 9.08
CA LYS A 3 -1.35 -20.88 8.49
C LYS A 3 -2.48 -21.46 7.62
N VAL A 4 -3.74 -21.27 8.03
CA VAL A 4 -4.89 -21.78 7.26
C VAL A 4 -5.13 -20.96 6.00
N ALA A 5 -5.01 -19.63 6.10
CA ALA A 5 -5.17 -18.73 4.95
C ALA A 5 -4.10 -18.97 3.88
N ARG A 6 -2.84 -19.15 4.28
CA ARG A 6 -1.74 -19.50 3.39
C ARG A 6 -1.95 -20.85 2.70
N GLU A 7 -2.24 -21.90 3.47
CA GLU A 7 -2.48 -23.24 2.91
C GLU A 7 -3.61 -23.26 1.87
N MET A 8 -4.67 -22.47 2.06
CA MET A 8 -5.75 -22.35 1.08
C MET A 8 -5.29 -21.76 -0.25
N VAL A 9 -4.43 -20.74 -0.21
CA VAL A 9 -3.89 -20.08 -1.40
C VAL A 9 -2.89 -20.99 -2.12
N GLU A 10 -2.04 -21.70 -1.38
CA GLU A 10 -1.11 -22.70 -1.93
C GLU A 10 -1.87 -23.84 -2.62
N ARG A 11 -2.95 -24.35 -2.02
CA ARG A 11 -3.81 -25.40 -2.63
C ARG A 11 -4.52 -24.94 -3.90
N ALA A 12 -4.69 -23.64 -4.08
CA ALA A 12 -5.21 -23.06 -5.33
C ALA A 12 -4.14 -22.98 -6.44
N GLY A 13 -2.90 -23.43 -6.19
CA GLY A 13 -1.80 -23.43 -7.15
C GLY A 13 -1.05 -22.10 -7.25
N VAL A 14 -1.25 -21.19 -6.29
CA VAL A 14 -0.58 -19.88 -6.27
C VAL A 14 0.76 -19.99 -5.56
N ASN A 15 1.80 -19.38 -6.15
CA ASN A 15 3.09 -19.18 -5.51
C ASN A 15 2.97 -18.08 -4.43
N VAL A 16 2.81 -18.48 -3.16
CA VAL A 16 2.58 -17.51 -2.07
C VAL A 16 3.81 -16.64 -1.79
N ASP A 17 5.02 -17.15 -2.00
CA ASP A 17 6.24 -16.37 -1.74
C ASP A 17 6.38 -15.23 -2.75
N GLU A 18 6.11 -15.50 -4.04
CA GLU A 18 6.05 -14.47 -5.08
C GLU A 18 4.88 -13.50 -4.86
N LEU A 19 3.72 -14.00 -4.43
CA LEU A 19 2.60 -13.15 -4.06
C LEU A 19 2.96 -12.20 -2.90
N LEU A 20 3.62 -12.71 -1.86
CA LEU A 20 4.07 -11.90 -0.73
C LEU A 20 5.06 -10.82 -1.18
N GLU A 21 6.02 -11.17 -2.04
CA GLU A 21 6.96 -10.20 -2.61
C GLU A 21 6.22 -9.07 -3.34
N LEU A 22 5.23 -9.40 -4.17
CA LEU A 22 4.41 -8.42 -4.87
C LEU A 22 3.58 -7.57 -3.92
N LEU A 23 2.92 -8.18 -2.92
CA LEU A 23 2.09 -7.46 -1.96
C LEU A 23 2.92 -6.47 -1.14
N ILE A 24 4.11 -6.88 -0.66
CA ILE A 24 5.01 -6.01 0.10
C ILE A 24 5.51 -4.86 -0.77
N ARG A 25 5.91 -5.12 -2.02
CA ARG A 25 6.31 -4.07 -2.96
C ARG A 25 5.18 -3.08 -3.25
N ASN A 26 3.94 -3.55 -3.38
CA ASN A 26 2.79 -2.65 -3.58
C ASN A 26 2.50 -1.84 -2.31
N ALA A 27 2.53 -2.46 -1.12
CA ALA A 27 2.39 -1.71 0.13
C ALA A 27 3.43 -0.58 0.26
N ALA A 28 4.67 -0.82 -0.20
CA ALA A 28 5.71 0.21 -0.27
C ALA A 28 5.29 1.38 -1.16
N ALA A 29 4.81 1.06 -2.37
CA ALA A 29 4.42 2.05 -3.37
C ALA A 29 3.23 2.90 -2.88
N GLU A 30 2.21 2.27 -2.28
CA GLU A 30 1.04 2.96 -1.73
C GLU A 30 1.43 3.91 -0.59
N LEU A 31 2.26 3.44 0.36
CA LEU A 31 2.71 4.25 1.49
C LEU A 31 3.59 5.44 1.05
N THR A 32 4.51 5.21 0.11
CA THR A 32 5.38 6.26 -0.42
C THR A 32 4.59 7.26 -1.26
N THR A 33 3.60 6.81 -2.02
CA THR A 33 2.69 7.69 -2.79
C THR A 33 1.87 8.56 -1.86
N PHE A 34 1.29 7.99 -0.80
CA PHE A 34 0.61 8.75 0.26
C PHE A 34 1.50 9.87 0.83
N TYR A 35 2.77 9.55 1.13
CA TYR A 35 3.75 10.52 1.61
C TYR A 35 4.04 11.62 0.58
N TYR A 36 4.37 11.26 -0.66
CA TYR A 36 4.70 12.25 -1.68
C TYR A 36 3.50 13.07 -2.13
N TYR A 37 2.28 12.52 -2.12
CA TYR A 37 1.06 13.28 -2.37
C TYR A 37 0.76 14.26 -1.25
N THR A 38 1.15 13.96 -0.01
CA THR A 38 1.10 14.93 1.09
C THR A 38 1.95 16.17 0.76
N ILE A 39 3.16 15.97 0.22
CA ILE A 39 4.05 17.06 -0.20
C ILE A 39 3.53 17.76 -1.46
N LEU A 40 3.08 17.01 -2.46
CA LEU A 40 2.56 17.56 -3.71
C LEU A 40 1.38 18.50 -3.42
N ARG A 41 0.42 18.02 -2.62
CA ARG A 41 -0.83 18.73 -2.37
C ARG A 41 -0.63 20.09 -1.69
N VAL A 42 0.32 20.21 -0.78
CA VAL A 42 0.59 21.51 -0.12
C VAL A 42 1.13 22.57 -1.11
N ASN A 43 1.68 22.13 -2.25
CA ASN A 43 2.17 23.01 -3.31
C ASN A 43 1.10 23.31 -4.39
N LEU A 44 -0.08 22.68 -4.34
CA LEU A 44 -1.19 22.97 -5.25
C LEU A 44 -1.93 24.24 -4.79
N ILE A 45 -1.33 25.40 -5.06
CA ILE A 45 -1.83 26.70 -4.60
C ILE A 45 -2.30 27.59 -5.76
N GLY A 46 -2.93 28.71 -5.40
CA GLY A 46 -3.48 29.66 -6.38
C GLY A 46 -4.82 29.21 -6.96
N LEU A 47 -5.38 30.04 -7.83
CA LEU A 47 -6.73 29.84 -8.37
C LEU A 47 -6.86 28.52 -9.15
N GLU A 48 -5.80 28.14 -9.86
CA GLU A 48 -5.75 26.91 -10.67
C GLU A 48 -5.47 25.67 -9.80
N GLY A 49 -4.62 25.81 -8.78
CA GLY A 49 -4.21 24.69 -7.92
C GLY A 49 -5.30 24.23 -6.95
N GLU A 50 -6.19 25.12 -6.51
CA GLU A 50 -7.18 24.79 -5.48
C GLU A 50 -8.17 23.70 -5.92
N GLY A 51 -8.60 23.70 -7.18
CA GLY A 51 -9.46 22.64 -7.72
C GLY A 51 -8.74 21.29 -7.85
N ILE A 52 -7.44 21.31 -8.18
CA ILE A 52 -6.62 20.09 -8.30
C ILE A 52 -6.27 19.53 -6.92
N LYS A 53 -6.22 20.38 -5.89
CA LYS A 53 -5.91 20.00 -4.51
C LYS A 53 -6.86 18.93 -3.97
N GLU A 54 -8.14 19.04 -4.27
CA GLU A 54 -9.15 18.06 -3.86
C GLU A 54 -8.95 16.70 -4.55
N ILE A 55 -8.58 16.73 -5.85
CA ILE A 55 -8.28 15.51 -6.61
C ILE A 55 -7.06 14.80 -6.01
N ALA A 56 -6.00 15.56 -5.73
CA ALA A 56 -4.79 15.02 -5.10
C ALA A 56 -5.06 14.49 -3.68
N GLU A 57 -5.93 15.16 -2.90
CA GLU A 57 -6.31 14.66 -1.56
C GLU A 57 -7.10 13.37 -1.63
N THR A 58 -8.03 13.26 -2.58
CA THR A 58 -8.85 12.06 -2.76
C THR A 58 -7.95 10.86 -3.08
N ALA A 59 -7.10 11.00 -4.10
CA ALA A 59 -6.15 9.95 -4.48
C ALA A 59 -5.20 9.58 -3.32
N ARG A 60 -4.69 10.59 -2.59
CA ARG A 60 -3.83 10.36 -1.41
C ARG A 60 -4.50 9.50 -0.35
N ILE A 61 -5.78 9.75 -0.05
CA ILE A 61 -6.53 8.97 0.93
C ILE A 61 -6.83 7.57 0.42
N GLU A 62 -7.06 7.40 -0.88
CA GLU A 62 -7.19 6.08 -1.51
C GLU A 62 -5.90 5.27 -1.39
N ASP A 63 -4.73 5.84 -1.68
CA ASP A 63 -3.44 5.15 -1.55
C ASP A 63 -3.18 4.70 -0.10
N ARG A 64 -3.53 5.55 0.88
CA ARG A 64 -3.49 5.15 2.30
C ARG A 64 -4.40 3.96 2.56
N ASN A 65 -5.62 3.97 2.03
CA ASN A 65 -6.56 2.87 2.22
C ASN A 65 -6.10 1.58 1.52
N HIS A 66 -5.43 1.68 0.36
CA HIS A 66 -4.81 0.54 -0.32
C HIS A 66 -3.70 -0.06 0.54
N PHE A 67 -2.79 0.77 1.06
CA PHE A 67 -1.76 0.32 2.00
C PHE A 67 -2.38 -0.44 3.18
N GLU A 68 -3.33 0.18 3.89
CA GLU A 68 -4.01 -0.40 5.05
C GLU A 68 -4.81 -1.67 4.71
N ALA A 69 -5.26 -1.84 3.46
CA ALA A 69 -5.91 -3.07 3.00
C ALA A 69 -4.91 -4.19 2.72
N LEU A 70 -3.71 -3.86 2.23
CA LEU A 70 -2.65 -4.82 1.93
C LEU A 70 -1.97 -5.36 3.20
N VAL A 71 -1.75 -4.50 4.21
CA VAL A 71 -1.08 -4.87 5.47
C VAL A 71 -1.66 -6.15 6.10
N PRO A 72 -2.95 -6.24 6.46
CA PRO A 72 -3.49 -7.44 7.08
C PRO A 72 -3.33 -8.66 6.18
N ARG A 73 -3.44 -8.49 4.86
CA ARG A 73 -3.31 -9.59 3.92
C ARG A 73 -1.90 -10.18 3.88
N ILE A 74 -0.88 -9.33 3.98
CA ILE A 74 0.53 -9.76 4.05
C ILE A 74 0.75 -10.62 5.30
N TYR A 75 0.31 -10.14 6.47
CA TYR A 75 0.45 -10.89 7.73
C TYR A 75 -0.41 -12.17 7.77
N GLU A 76 -1.60 -12.16 7.17
CA GLU A 76 -2.43 -13.35 7.01
C GLU A 76 -1.76 -14.44 6.17
N LEU A 77 -0.95 -14.06 5.18
CA LEU A 77 -0.19 -15.00 4.35
C LEU A 77 1.17 -15.39 4.95
N GLY A 78 1.47 -14.91 6.17
CA GLY A 78 2.69 -15.20 6.90
C GLY A 78 3.90 -14.37 6.47
N GLY A 79 3.68 -13.28 5.72
CA GLY A 79 4.70 -12.28 5.47
C GLY A 79 4.77 -11.24 6.59
N GLU A 80 5.70 -10.30 6.46
CA GLU A 80 5.87 -9.17 7.35
C GLU A 80 6.32 -7.94 6.57
N LEU A 81 5.96 -6.75 7.05
CA LEU A 81 6.52 -5.52 6.53
C LEU A 81 7.93 -5.28 7.10
N PRO A 82 8.81 -4.60 6.34
CA PRO A 82 10.10 -4.14 6.86
C PRO A 82 9.94 -3.33 8.15
N ALA A 83 10.78 -3.61 9.15
CA ALA A 83 10.75 -2.92 10.45
C ALA A 83 11.29 -1.48 10.39
N ASN A 84 11.93 -1.10 9.28
CA ASN A 84 12.51 0.21 9.05
C ASN A 84 12.12 0.70 7.66
N MET A 85 11.66 1.95 7.60
CA MET A 85 11.22 2.60 6.37
C MET A 85 12.31 2.68 5.28
N LYS A 86 13.59 2.65 5.67
CA LYS A 86 14.70 2.65 4.69
C LYS A 86 14.89 1.29 4.01
N ASP A 87 14.39 0.23 4.62
CA ASP A 87 14.47 -1.13 4.12
C ASP A 87 13.21 -1.51 3.32
N PHE A 88 12.28 -0.56 3.20
CA PHE A 88 11.04 -0.63 2.44
C PHE A 88 11.26 -0.09 1.02
#